data_AF-D3NZW2-F1
#
_entry.id   AF-D3NZW2-F1
#
_cell.length_a   1.000
_cell.length_b   1.000
_cell.length_c   1.000
_cell.angle_alpha   90.00
_cell.angle_beta   90.00
_cell.angle_gamma   90.00
#
_symmetry.space_group_name_H-M   'P 1'
#
loop_
_entity.id
_entity.type
_entity.pdbx_description
1 polymer ?
#
loop_
_entity_poly.entity_id
_entity_poly.type
_entity_poly.pdbx_seq_one_letter_code
_entity_poly.pdbx_strand_id
1 'polypeptide(L)'
;MRGILAAVGGMAVLASVATAHADTKIGVWTVQLDKDCAISQEWKTDSKDTAGIGLAYTNQGQAMVLVFRDTGWKLKEKEALSISLSVDKAWSEKVQGVAVDNTMAAIGLPASDKAISALMNGKELYMEMDGKSDDYAYTYYLDDTRKAIAALDACRAQAK
;
A
#
# COMPACT_ATOMS: atom_id res chain seq x y z
N MET A 1 -22.64 60.77 -34.99
CA MET A 1 -22.41 60.40 -33.58
C MET A 1 -22.32 58.87 -33.55
N ARG A 2 -21.15 58.23 -33.65
CA ARG A 2 -20.15 57.94 -32.59
C ARG A 2 -20.76 57.56 -31.24
N GLY A 3 -20.91 56.24 -31.04
CA GLY A 3 -20.34 55.48 -29.93
C GLY A 3 -21.22 55.24 -28.72
N ILE A 4 -21.49 53.97 -28.40
CA ILE A 4 -21.44 53.39 -27.04
C ILE A 4 -20.95 51.94 -27.13
N LEU A 5 -19.87 51.66 -26.39
CA LEU A 5 -19.32 50.33 -26.08
C LEU A 5 -20.21 49.61 -25.08
N ALA A 6 -20.37 48.28 -25.23
CA ALA A 6 -20.66 47.41 -24.10
C ALA A 6 -19.94 46.07 -24.29
N ALA A 7 -18.84 45.92 -23.57
CA ALA A 7 -18.16 44.67 -23.35
C ALA A 7 -18.95 43.84 -22.32
N VAL A 8 -19.26 42.59 -22.66
CA VAL A 8 -19.65 41.55 -21.70
C VAL A 8 -18.81 40.35 -22.14
N GLY A 9 -17.71 40.03 -21.47
CA GLY A 9 -17.72 39.57 -20.09
C GLY A 9 -17.44 38.07 -20.17
N GLY A 10 -16.19 37.73 -20.44
CA GLY A 10 -15.75 36.34 -20.54
C GLY A 10 -15.93 35.64 -19.20
N MET A 11 -16.81 34.65 -19.15
CA MET A 11 -16.79 33.66 -18.09
C MET A 11 -15.68 32.67 -18.41
N ALA A 12 -14.48 32.92 -17.89
CA ALA A 12 -13.55 31.84 -17.63
C ALA A 12 -14.21 30.97 -16.55
N VAL A 13 -14.82 29.86 -16.98
CA VAL A 13 -15.18 28.79 -16.06
C VAL A 13 -13.85 28.31 -15.49
N LEU A 14 -13.58 28.69 -14.24
CA LEU A 14 -12.58 28.03 -13.42
C LEU A 14 -13.07 26.59 -13.26
N ALA A 15 -12.69 25.73 -14.21
CA ALA A 15 -12.70 24.30 -13.99
C ALA A 15 -11.80 24.10 -12.78
N SER A 16 -12.43 23.95 -11.62
CA SER A 16 -11.82 23.38 -10.44
C SER A 16 -11.23 22.06 -10.91
N VAL A 17 -9.94 22.07 -11.21
CA VAL A 17 -9.11 20.89 -11.28
C VAL A 17 -9.19 20.29 -9.90
N ALA A 18 -10.22 19.46 -9.68
CA ALA A 18 -10.09 18.35 -8.77
C ALA A 18 -8.78 17.70 -9.19
N THR A 19 -7.76 17.81 -8.35
CA THR A 19 -6.55 17.04 -8.49
C THR A 19 -7.01 15.61 -8.45
N ALA A 20 -7.30 15.02 -9.61
CA ALA A 20 -7.37 13.59 -9.75
C ALA A 20 -5.96 13.13 -9.40
N HIS A 21 -5.77 12.66 -8.17
CA HIS A 21 -4.50 12.15 -7.72
C HIS A 21 -4.21 10.96 -8.63
N ALA A 22 -3.26 11.13 -9.55
CA ALA A 22 -2.95 10.12 -10.54
C ALA A 22 -2.24 8.97 -9.84
N ASP A 23 -2.99 7.91 -9.51
CA ASP A 23 -2.43 6.63 -9.14
C ASP A 23 -1.46 6.19 -10.24
N THR A 24 -0.18 6.08 -9.89
CA THR A 24 0.85 5.66 -10.83
C THR A 24 1.08 4.16 -10.69
N LYS A 25 1.23 3.43 -11.80
CA LYS A 25 1.52 1.99 -11.78
C LYS A 25 3.01 1.74 -11.96
N ILE A 26 3.59 0.89 -11.11
CA ILE A 26 4.96 0.38 -11.19
C ILE A 26 4.90 -1.13 -11.06
N GLY A 27 4.95 -1.85 -12.19
CA GLY A 27 4.73 -3.28 -12.22
C GLY A 27 3.34 -3.63 -11.67
N VAL A 28 3.31 -4.49 -10.65
CA VAL A 28 2.09 -4.89 -9.94
C VAL A 28 1.61 -3.88 -8.90
N TRP A 29 2.44 -2.88 -8.58
CA TRP A 29 2.15 -1.88 -7.55
C TRP A 29 1.38 -0.68 -8.09
N THR A 30 0.34 -0.31 -7.34
CA THR A 30 -0.27 1.02 -7.35
C THR A 30 0.51 1.91 -6.39
N VAL A 31 0.85 3.11 -6.83
CA VAL A 31 1.61 4.09 -6.04
C VAL A 31 0.73 5.32 -5.84
N GLN A 32 0.40 5.59 -4.59
CA GLN A 32 -0.33 6.77 -4.13
C GLN A 32 0.67 7.77 -3.57
N LEU A 33 0.94 8.84 -4.32
CA LEU A 33 1.96 9.85 -4.04
C LEU A 33 1.34 11.17 -3.54
N ASP A 34 0.44 11.09 -2.57
CA ASP A 34 -0.21 12.25 -1.97
C ASP A 34 0.33 12.56 -0.56
N LYS A 35 -0.51 12.97 0.40
CA LYS A 35 -0.09 13.25 1.76
C LYS A 35 0.34 12.00 2.53
N ASP A 36 -0.23 10.83 2.19
CA ASP A 36 -0.10 9.63 3.01
C ASP A 36 0.86 8.59 2.40
N CYS A 37 1.47 8.89 1.24
CA CYS A 37 2.52 8.13 0.55
C CYS A 37 2.46 6.61 0.79
N ALA A 38 1.79 5.87 -0.08
CA ALA A 38 1.64 4.42 0.06
C ALA A 38 1.79 3.70 -1.29
N ILE A 39 2.22 2.44 -1.23
CA ILE A 39 2.16 1.52 -2.37
C ILE A 39 1.27 0.34 -2.02
N SER A 40 0.49 -0.15 -2.97
CA SER A 40 -0.39 -1.30 -2.75
C SER A 40 -0.56 -2.14 -4.00
N GLN A 41 -0.85 -3.42 -3.81
CA GLN A 41 -1.30 -4.30 -4.87
C GLN A 41 -2.53 -5.06 -4.41
N GLU A 42 -3.46 -5.27 -5.33
CA GLU A 42 -4.68 -6.05 -5.10
C GLU A 42 -4.93 -6.97 -6.30
N TRP A 43 -5.49 -8.15 -6.06
CA TRP A 43 -5.88 -9.08 -7.09
C TRP A 43 -7.13 -9.88 -6.70
N LYS A 44 -7.72 -10.57 -7.69
CA LYS A 44 -8.83 -11.49 -7.46
C LYS A 44 -8.31 -12.89 -7.17
N THR A 45 -8.78 -13.48 -6.07
CA THR A 45 -8.50 -14.86 -5.71
C THR A 45 -9.37 -15.83 -6.52
N ASP A 46 -9.06 -17.12 -6.43
CA ASP A 46 -9.87 -18.18 -7.04
C ASP A 46 -11.31 -18.23 -6.47
N SER A 47 -11.49 -17.78 -5.22
CA SER A 47 -12.81 -17.62 -4.58
C SER A 47 -13.55 -16.35 -5.02
N LYS A 48 -12.96 -15.53 -5.91
CA LYS A 48 -13.44 -14.20 -6.37
C LYS A 48 -13.36 -13.08 -5.32
N ASP A 49 -12.82 -13.38 -4.16
CA ASP A 49 -12.48 -12.39 -3.15
C ASP A 49 -11.36 -11.47 -3.67
N THR A 50 -11.22 -10.29 -3.07
CA THR A 50 -10.09 -9.40 -3.33
C THR A 50 -9.08 -9.57 -2.22
N ALA A 51 -7.89 -10.04 -2.58
CA ALA A 51 -6.72 -10.06 -1.71
C ALA A 51 -5.79 -8.89 -2.06
N GLY A 52 -5.00 -8.43 -1.09
CA GLY A 52 -4.07 -7.35 -1.31
C GLY A 52 -3.04 -7.16 -0.21
N ILE A 53 -2.00 -6.38 -0.55
CA ILE A 53 -0.98 -5.89 0.38
C ILE A 53 -0.71 -4.42 0.11
N GLY A 54 -0.59 -3.63 1.18
CA GLY A 54 -0.14 -2.25 1.17
C GLY A 54 1.11 -2.06 2.01
N LEU A 55 2.00 -1.16 1.58
CA LEU A 55 3.21 -0.75 2.29
C LEU A 55 3.21 0.77 2.39
N ALA A 56 3.50 1.28 3.59
CA ALA A 56 3.72 2.69 3.84
C ALA A 56 4.80 2.87 4.91
N TYR A 57 5.48 4.00 4.93
CA TYR A 57 6.34 4.35 6.07
C TYR A 57 5.53 5.02 7.17
N THR A 58 5.90 4.76 8.40
CA THR A 58 5.50 5.62 9.54
C THR A 58 5.99 7.06 9.33
N ASN A 59 5.35 8.06 9.96
CA ASN A 59 5.65 9.49 9.78
C ASN A 59 7.14 9.85 9.92
N GLN A 60 7.89 9.15 10.77
CA GLN A 60 9.33 9.40 10.96
C GLN A 60 10.24 8.53 10.10
N GLY A 61 9.67 7.60 9.31
CA GLY A 61 10.42 6.66 8.47
C GLY A 61 11.17 5.57 9.26
N GLN A 62 10.89 5.43 10.56
CA GLN A 62 11.56 4.49 11.46
C GLN A 62 11.07 3.04 11.29
N ALA A 63 9.85 2.90 10.79
CA ALA A 63 9.21 1.62 10.53
C ALA A 63 8.39 1.68 9.24
N MET A 64 8.22 0.51 8.63
CA MET A 64 7.32 0.28 7.51
C MET A 64 6.10 -0.47 8.02
N VAL A 65 4.91 0.02 7.70
CA VAL A 65 3.65 -0.66 7.98
C VAL A 65 3.30 -1.51 6.76
N LEU A 66 3.06 -2.80 6.98
CA LEU A 66 2.48 -3.69 5.99
C LEU A 66 1.02 -3.92 6.38
N VAL A 67 0.13 -3.81 5.40
CA VAL A 67 -1.31 -4.04 5.56
C VAL A 67 -1.71 -5.15 4.61
N PHE A 68 -2.22 -6.25 5.14
CA PHE A 68 -2.77 -7.35 4.36
C PHE A 68 -4.29 -7.26 4.35
N ARG A 69 -4.89 -7.58 3.20
CA ARG A 69 -6.33 -7.52 2.99
C ARG A 69 -6.82 -8.78 2.32
N ASP A 70 -7.98 -9.25 2.73
CA ASP A 70 -8.79 -10.22 2.00
C ASP A 70 -10.27 -10.03 2.35
N THR A 71 -11.13 -9.84 1.33
CA THR A 71 -12.58 -9.73 1.53
C THR A 71 -13.25 -11.01 2.03
N GLY A 72 -12.60 -12.16 1.85
CA GLY A 72 -13.03 -13.46 2.33
C GLY A 72 -12.84 -13.65 3.84
N TRP A 73 -11.85 -12.95 4.43
CA TRP A 73 -11.52 -13.10 5.84
C TRP A 73 -12.68 -12.76 6.79
N LYS A 74 -12.59 -13.34 7.98
CA LYS A 74 -13.54 -13.19 9.09
C LYS A 74 -12.79 -12.92 10.38
N LEU A 75 -11.86 -11.97 10.32
CA LEU A 75 -11.08 -11.54 11.47
C LEU A 75 -11.98 -10.85 12.50
N LYS A 76 -11.53 -10.84 13.75
CA LYS A 76 -12.16 -10.06 14.82
C LYS A 76 -11.40 -8.75 14.97
N GLU A 77 -12.10 -7.62 14.83
CA GLU A 77 -11.50 -6.28 15.00
C GLU A 77 -10.66 -6.21 16.30
N LYS A 78 -9.44 -5.67 16.19
CA LYS A 78 -8.44 -5.54 17.25
C LYS A 78 -7.92 -6.86 17.83
N GLU A 79 -8.19 -8.00 17.20
CA GLU A 79 -7.54 -9.24 17.62
C GLU A 79 -6.03 -9.15 17.38
N ALA A 80 -5.25 -9.61 18.37
CA ALA A 80 -3.82 -9.74 18.22
C ALA A 80 -3.52 -10.95 17.32
N LEU A 81 -2.63 -10.76 16.37
CA LEU A 81 -2.24 -11.76 15.39
C LEU A 81 -0.75 -12.05 15.51
N SER A 82 -0.37 -13.32 15.45
CA SER A 82 1.02 -13.73 15.22
C SER A 82 1.14 -14.08 13.74
N ILE A 83 2.00 -13.38 13.02
CA ILE A 83 2.12 -13.51 11.56
C ILE A 83 3.54 -13.95 11.22
N SER A 84 3.64 -15.08 10.54
CA SER A 84 4.89 -15.59 9.99
C SER A 84 5.09 -15.02 8.59
N LEU A 85 6.22 -14.36 8.35
CA LEU A 85 6.60 -13.80 7.07
C LEU A 85 7.85 -14.48 6.55
N SER A 86 7.91 -14.71 5.24
CA SER A 86 9.11 -15.17 4.55
C SER A 86 9.22 -14.53 3.19
N VAL A 87 10.37 -13.92 2.90
CA VAL A 87 10.70 -13.46 1.55
C VAL A 87 11.65 -14.48 0.92
N ASP A 88 11.14 -15.22 -0.05
CA ASP A 88 11.80 -16.37 -0.66
C ASP A 88 12.41 -17.29 0.43
N LYS A 89 13.74 -17.36 0.49
CA LYS A 89 14.55 -17.99 1.55
C LYS A 89 15.56 -17.02 2.17
N ALA A 90 15.49 -15.73 1.80
CA ALA A 90 16.49 -14.73 2.16
C ALA A 90 16.23 -14.11 3.54
N TRP A 91 14.95 -14.03 3.93
CA TRP A 91 14.54 -13.49 5.22
C TRP A 91 13.25 -14.17 5.64
N SER A 92 13.14 -14.45 6.94
CA SER A 92 11.90 -14.89 7.56
C SER A 92 11.86 -14.36 8.98
N GLU A 93 10.67 -13.97 9.43
CA GLU A 93 10.46 -13.43 10.76
C GLU A 93 9.02 -13.68 11.20
N LYS A 94 8.85 -13.91 12.50
CA LYS A 94 7.55 -13.95 13.14
C LYS A 94 7.29 -12.62 13.81
N VAL A 95 6.22 -11.96 13.42
CA VAL A 95 5.90 -10.60 13.84
C VAL A 95 4.52 -10.53 14.47
N GLN A 96 4.33 -9.56 15.36
CA GLN A 96 3.03 -9.29 15.94
C GLN A 96 2.26 -8.31 15.05
N GLY A 97 0.98 -8.61 14.84
CA GLY A 97 0.04 -7.82 14.08
C GLY A 97 -1.26 -7.61 14.82
N VAL A 98 -2.13 -6.83 14.20
CA VAL A 98 -3.48 -6.57 14.69
C VAL A 98 -4.47 -6.62 13.53
N ALA A 99 -5.62 -7.24 13.75
CA ALA A 99 -6.73 -7.09 12.82
C ALA A 99 -7.28 -5.66 12.93
N VAL A 100 -7.23 -4.91 11.84
CA VAL A 100 -7.78 -3.56 11.77
C VAL A 100 -9.30 -3.63 11.69
N ASP A 101 -9.81 -4.57 10.92
CA ASP A 101 -11.23 -4.91 10.79
C ASP A 101 -11.39 -6.41 10.48
N ASN A 102 -12.55 -6.83 9.98
CA ASN A 102 -12.82 -8.24 9.67
C ASN A 102 -12.14 -8.76 8.39
N THR A 103 -11.54 -7.88 7.60
CA THR A 103 -10.91 -8.14 6.30
C THR A 103 -9.46 -7.68 6.20
N MET A 104 -8.94 -6.98 7.21
CA MET A 104 -7.63 -6.35 7.16
C MET A 104 -6.80 -6.65 8.41
N ALA A 105 -5.52 -6.95 8.19
CA ALA A 105 -4.52 -7.11 9.23
C ALA A 105 -3.36 -6.15 8.96
N ALA A 106 -2.82 -5.54 10.01
CA ALA A 106 -1.68 -4.65 9.91
C ALA A 106 -0.54 -5.12 10.82
N ILE A 107 0.69 -4.94 10.33
CA ILE A 107 1.92 -5.18 11.08
C ILE A 107 2.85 -3.98 10.94
N GLY A 108 3.66 -3.76 11.96
CA GLY A 108 4.80 -2.85 11.88
C GLY A 108 6.08 -3.66 11.75
N LEU A 109 6.82 -3.45 10.66
CA LEU A 109 8.20 -3.92 10.55
C LEU A 109 9.13 -2.78 10.92
N PRO A 110 10.09 -2.97 11.84
CA PRO A 110 11.21 -2.06 11.95
C PRO A 110 11.82 -1.88 10.56
N ALA A 111 12.21 -0.65 10.21
CA ALA A 111 12.95 -0.38 8.98
C ALA A 111 14.39 -0.90 9.10
N SER A 112 14.54 -2.15 9.53
CA SER A 112 15.80 -2.86 9.46
C SER A 112 16.14 -3.03 7.99
N ASP A 113 17.36 -2.64 7.62
CA ASP A 113 17.81 -2.73 6.24
C ASP A 113 17.65 -4.15 5.68
N LYS A 114 17.64 -5.19 6.52
CA LYS A 114 17.44 -6.59 6.10
C LYS A 114 16.02 -6.89 5.62
N ALA A 115 14.97 -6.48 6.34
CA ALA A 115 13.59 -6.76 5.94
C ALA A 115 13.22 -5.96 4.67
N ILE A 116 13.57 -4.67 4.64
CA ILE A 116 13.34 -3.82 3.46
C ILE A 116 14.17 -4.31 2.28
N SER A 117 15.46 -4.63 2.48
CA SER A 117 16.29 -5.18 1.41
C SER A 117 15.74 -6.53 0.92
N ALA A 118 15.18 -7.37 1.78
CA ALA A 118 14.54 -8.60 1.36
C ALA A 118 13.34 -8.30 0.45
N LEU A 119 12.43 -7.42 0.87
CA LEU A 119 11.27 -7.00 0.05
C LEU A 119 11.68 -6.38 -1.30
N MET A 120 12.76 -5.58 -1.33
CA MET A 120 13.26 -4.95 -2.57
C MET A 120 13.94 -5.93 -3.53
N ASN A 121 14.51 -7.03 -3.02
CA ASN A 121 15.35 -7.95 -3.80
C ASN A 121 14.68 -9.30 -4.04
N GLY A 122 13.64 -9.63 -3.28
CA GLY A 122 12.92 -10.89 -3.34
C GLY A 122 11.97 -10.97 -4.52
N LYS A 123 11.46 -12.17 -4.75
CA LYS A 123 10.44 -12.44 -5.78
C LYS A 123 9.06 -12.61 -5.17
N GLU A 124 9.00 -13.29 -4.03
CA GLU A 124 7.75 -13.64 -3.37
C GLU A 124 7.85 -13.35 -1.87
N LEU A 125 6.80 -12.76 -1.32
CA LEU A 125 6.56 -12.67 0.11
C LEU A 125 5.46 -13.68 0.46
N TYR A 126 5.78 -14.68 1.26
CA TYR A 126 4.80 -15.53 1.93
C TYR A 126 4.41 -14.93 3.27
N MET A 127 3.12 -14.96 3.57
CA MET A 127 2.52 -14.54 4.84
C MET A 127 1.56 -15.62 5.30
N GLU A 128 1.60 -15.94 6.60
CA GLU A 128 0.68 -16.86 7.26
C GLU A 128 0.29 -16.31 8.63
N MET A 129 -0.99 -16.34 8.96
CA MET A 129 -1.46 -16.06 10.32
C MET A 129 -1.41 -17.33 11.17
N ASP A 130 -0.51 -17.39 12.13
CA ASP A 130 -0.30 -18.56 12.98
C ASP A 130 -1.58 -18.93 13.74
N GLY A 131 -1.97 -20.21 13.68
CA GLY A 131 -3.14 -20.72 14.41
C GLY A 131 -4.49 -20.41 13.77
N LYS A 132 -4.51 -19.82 12.57
CA LYS A 132 -5.68 -19.72 11.68
C LYS A 132 -5.63 -20.86 10.64
N SER A 133 -6.68 -21.01 9.83
CA SER A 133 -6.66 -21.96 8.70
C SER A 133 -5.77 -21.44 7.57
N ASP A 134 -5.40 -22.34 6.65
CA ASP A 134 -4.61 -22.02 5.45
C ASP A 134 -5.25 -20.92 4.57
N ASP A 135 -6.55 -20.66 4.73
CA ASP A 135 -7.27 -19.55 4.07
C ASP A 135 -6.77 -18.16 4.50
N TYR A 136 -5.96 -18.09 5.56
CA TYR A 136 -5.31 -16.86 6.05
C TYR A 136 -3.84 -16.77 5.66
N ALA A 137 -3.40 -17.59 4.69
CA ALA A 137 -2.05 -17.55 4.15
C ALA A 137 -2.06 -17.07 2.68
N TYR A 138 -1.06 -16.26 2.31
CA TYR A 138 -0.92 -15.73 0.96
C TYR A 138 0.53 -15.63 0.53
N THR A 139 0.76 -15.88 -0.76
CA THR A 139 1.99 -15.51 -1.45
C THR A 139 1.74 -14.27 -2.30
N TYR A 140 2.53 -13.23 -2.05
CA TYR A 140 2.50 -11.95 -2.75
C TYR A 140 3.69 -11.86 -3.70
N TYR A 141 3.45 -11.53 -4.97
CA TYR A 141 4.54 -11.28 -5.90
C TYR A 141 5.17 -9.91 -5.63
N LEU A 142 6.50 -9.85 -5.72
CA LEU A 142 7.30 -8.67 -5.42
C LEU A 142 7.89 -8.02 -6.69
N ASP A 143 7.26 -8.24 -7.84
CA ASP A 143 7.68 -7.64 -9.10
C ASP A 143 7.75 -6.11 -9.02
N ASP A 144 8.88 -5.55 -9.47
CA ASP A 144 9.18 -4.12 -9.41
C ASP A 144 9.07 -3.47 -8.00
N THR A 145 9.04 -4.24 -6.91
CA THR A 145 8.93 -3.73 -5.54
C THR A 145 10.06 -2.76 -5.20
N ARG A 146 11.28 -3.00 -5.69
CA ARG A 146 12.40 -2.03 -5.54
C ARG A 146 12.03 -0.65 -6.07
N LYS A 147 11.42 -0.58 -7.25
CA LYS A 147 11.06 0.68 -7.90
C LYS A 147 9.90 1.34 -7.16
N ALA A 148 8.93 0.54 -6.71
CA ALA A 148 7.79 1.03 -5.92
C ALA A 148 8.25 1.61 -4.57
N ILE A 149 9.15 0.92 -3.85
CA ILE A 149 9.74 1.43 -2.61
C ILE A 149 10.59 2.69 -2.87
N ALA A 150 11.34 2.75 -3.97
CA ALA A 150 12.08 3.98 -4.32
C ALA A 150 11.14 5.18 -4.59
N ALA A 151 9.99 4.96 -5.23
CA ALA A 151 8.96 5.99 -5.40
C ALA A 151 8.35 6.42 -4.05
N LEU A 152 8.13 5.46 -3.15
CA LEU A 152 7.68 5.71 -1.78
C LEU A 152 8.69 6.55 -0.98
N ASP A 153 9.98 6.24 -1.09
CA ASP A 153 11.06 7.01 -0.47
C ASP A 153 11.11 8.46 -0.99
N ALA A 154 10.97 8.64 -2.31
CA ALA A 154 10.93 9.94 -2.96
C ALA A 154 9.69 10.76 -2.55
N CYS A 155 8.54 10.11 -2.37
CA CYS A 155 7.31 10.71 -1.86
C CYS A 155 7.53 11.27 -0.45
N ARG A 156 8.07 10.43 0.44
CA ARG A 156 8.34 10.80 1.84
C ARG A 156 9.33 11.97 1.95
N ALA A 157 10.30 12.06 1.04
CA ALA A 157 11.25 13.16 1.01
C ALA A 157 10.58 14.50 0.62
N GLN A 158 9.50 14.48 -0.17
CA GLN A 158 8.75 15.66 -0.58
C GLN A 158 7.68 16.09 0.44
N ALA A 159 7.19 15.16 1.25
CA ALA A 159 6.19 15.42 2.29
C ALA A 159 6.78 16.05 3.58
N LYS A 160 8.11 16.20 3.67
CA LYS A 160 8.82 16.89 4.76
C LYS A 160 9.02 18.37 4.45
#